data_AF-A0A523ZI88-F1
#
_entry.id   AF-A0A523ZI88-F1
#
_cell.length_a   1.000
_cell.length_b   1.000
_cell.length_c   1.000
_cell.angle_alpha   90.00
_cell.angle_beta   90.00
_cell.angle_gamma   90.00
#
_symmetry.space_group_name_H-M   'P 1'
#
loop_
_entity.id
_entity.type
_entity.pdbx_description
1 polymer ?
#
loop_
_entity_poly.entity_id
_entity_poly.type
_entity_poly.pdbx_seq_one_letter_code
_entity_poly.pdbx_strand_id
1 'polypeptide(L)'
;MDIFLNFIAILCQVLAIIIFVRAILSWFAISPYSPIVVFLDRITEPILAPLRRIIPRLGMVDITPMVAIIILLLIARLIFLI
;
A
#
# COMPACT_ATOMS: atom_id res chain seq x y z
N MET A 1 9.50 -2.35 23.66
CA MET A 1 9.04 -2.63 22.28
C MET A 1 9.88 -3.76 21.71
N ASP A 2 9.31 -4.96 21.63
CA ASP A 2 10.00 -6.16 21.15
C ASP A 2 10.55 -5.96 19.73
N ILE A 3 11.77 -6.44 19.45
CA ILE A 3 12.43 -6.32 18.13
C ILE A 3 11.51 -6.76 16.99
N PHE A 4 10.75 -7.82 17.24
CA PHE A 4 9.75 -8.35 16.31
C PHE A 4 8.63 -7.35 15.99
N LEU A 5 8.08 -6.66 16.98
CA LEU A 5 7.02 -5.67 16.79
C LEU A 5 7.55 -4.45 16.02
N ASN A 6 8.75 -3.98 16.34
CA ASN A 6 9.39 -2.89 15.61
C ASN A 6 9.61 -3.25 14.13
N PHE A 7 10.02 -4.49 13.84
CA PHE A 7 10.16 -4.97 12.47
C PHE A 7 8.83 -4.90 11.71
N ILE A 8 7.72 -5.34 12.32
CA ILE A 8 6.38 -5.26 11.70
C ILE A 8 5.98 -3.80 11.46
N ALA A 9 6.18 -2.91 12.43
CA ALA A 9 5.82 -1.51 12.29
C ALA A 9 6.60 -0.80 11.16
N ILE A 10 7.88 -1.13 11.00
CA ILE A 10 8.72 -0.64 9.89
C ILE A 10 8.23 -1.22 8.56
N LEU A 11 7.95 -2.53 8.51
CA LEU A 11 7.44 -3.18 7.30
C LEU A 11 6.13 -2.54 6.82
N CYS A 12 5.20 -2.23 7.73
CA CYS A 12 3.96 -1.53 7.41
C CYS A 12 4.22 -0.14 6.80
N GLN A 13 5.15 0.64 7.35
CA GLN A 13 5.52 1.95 6.79
C GLN A 13 6.13 1.84 5.40
N VAL A 14 7.04 0.88 5.19
CA VAL A 14 7.65 0.64 3.88
C VAL A 14 6.59 0.27 2.86
N LEU A 15 5.68 -0.64 3.20
CA LEU A 15 4.56 -1.01 2.31
C LEU A 15 3.65 0.18 2.00
N ALA A 16 3.37 1.05 2.97
CA ALA A 16 2.59 2.26 2.76
C ALA A 16 3.28 3.20 1.76
N ILE A 17 4.60 3.38 1.86
CA ILE A 17 5.39 4.18 0.90
C ILE A 17 5.33 3.56 -0.50
N ILE A 18 5.49 2.24 -0.61
CA ILE A 18 5.44 1.56 -1.92
C ILE A 18 4.05 1.71 -2.57
N ILE A 19 2.97 1.58 -1.80
CA ILE A 19 1.60 1.83 -2.28
C ILE A 19 1.41 3.29 -2.69
N PHE A 20 1.96 4.23 -1.93
CA PHE A 20 1.92 5.65 -2.26
C PHE A 20 2.64 5.95 -3.58
N VAL A 21 3.84 5.38 -3.78
CA VAL A 21 4.57 5.49 -5.05
C VAL A 21 3.77 4.89 -6.20
N ARG A 22 3.19 3.70 -6.03
CA ARG A 22 2.30 3.10 -7.05
C ARG A 22 1.12 4.00 -7.40
N ALA A 23 0.47 4.60 -6.38
CA ALA A 23 -0.67 5.48 -6.56
C ALA A 23 -0.31 6.79 -7.27
N ILE A 24 0.87 7.35 -6.99
CA ILE A 24 1.38 8.53 -7.74
C ILE A 24 1.71 8.13 -9.18
N LEU A 25 2.43 7.03 -9.38
CA LEU A 25 2.86 6.60 -10.71
C LEU A 25 1.69 6.25 -11.62
N SER A 26 0.53 5.85 -11.08
CA SER A 26 -0.67 5.59 -11.87
C SER A 26 -1.28 6.85 -12.51
N TRP A 27 -0.94 8.05 -12.04
CA TRP A 27 -1.31 9.31 -12.70
C TRP A 27 -0.42 9.65 -13.89
N PHE A 28 0.72 8.99 -14.03
CA PHE A 28 1.59 9.13 -15.19
C PHE A 28 1.26 8.04 -16.21
N ALA A 29 1.35 8.37 -17.50
CA ALA A 29 1.15 7.43 -18.60
C ALA A 29 2.36 6.49 -18.78
N ILE A 30 2.71 5.73 -17.73
CA ILE A 30 3.81 4.75 -17.74
C ILE A 30 3.28 3.42 -18.25
N SER A 31 4.08 2.74 -19.08
CA SER A 31 3.72 1.40 -19.59
C SER A 31 3.50 0.42 -18.42
N PRO A 32 2.37 -0.32 -18.40
CA PRO A 32 2.12 -1.39 -17.42
C PRO A 32 3.20 -2.49 -17.43
N TYR A 33 3.91 -2.65 -18.54
CA TYR A 33 4.98 -3.63 -18.69
C TYR A 33 6.35 -3.12 -18.24
N SER A 34 6.43 -1.85 -17.80
CA SER A 34 7.69 -1.31 -17.27
C SER A 34 8.12 -2.08 -16.01
N PRO A 35 9.42 -2.34 -15.83
CA PRO A 35 9.90 -3.08 -14.67
C PRO A 35 9.46 -2.50 -13.33
N ILE A 36 9.38 -1.17 -13.23
CA ILE A 36 8.95 -0.47 -12.02
C ILE A 36 7.46 -0.71 -11.72
N VAL A 37 6.57 -0.63 -12.71
CA VAL A 37 5.14 -0.88 -12.50
C VAL A 37 4.90 -2.34 -12.12
N VAL A 38 5.53 -3.28 -12.84
CA VAL A 38 5.41 -4.72 -12.53
C VAL A 38 5.92 -5.03 -11.12
N PHE A 39 7.02 -4.41 -10.70
CA PHE A 39 7.56 -4.56 -9.35
C PHE A 39 6.59 -4.04 -8.28
N LEU A 40 6.09 -2.83 -8.45
CA LEU A 40 5.14 -2.21 -7.52
C LEU A 40 3.84 -3.01 -7.43
N ASP A 41 3.30 -3.44 -8.57
CA ASP A 41 2.11 -4.28 -8.64
C ASP A 41 2.35 -5.57 -7.85
N ARG A 42 3.43 -6.32 -8.12
CA ARG A 42 3.72 -7.59 -7.43
C ARG A 42 3.80 -7.45 -5.91
N ILE A 43 4.38 -6.37 -5.40
CA ILE A 43 4.52 -6.16 -3.95
C ILE A 43 3.19 -5.74 -3.32
N THR A 44 2.43 -4.88 -3.99
CA THR A 44 1.26 -4.23 -3.38
C THR A 44 -0.06 -4.95 -3.67
N GLU A 45 -0.15 -5.78 -4.71
CA GLU A 45 -1.36 -6.51 -5.09
C GLU A 45 -1.88 -7.45 -4.00
N PRO A 46 -1.04 -8.18 -3.23
CA PRO A 46 -1.52 -8.99 -2.11
C PRO A 46 -2.30 -8.20 -1.05
N ILE A 47 -2.02 -6.89 -0.91
CA ILE A 47 -2.70 -5.98 0.03
C ILE A 47 -3.89 -5.32 -0.65
N LEU A 48 -3.73 -4.85 -1.89
CA LEU A 48 -4.74 -4.07 -2.60
C LEU A 48 -5.87 -4.93 -3.20
N ALA A 49 -5.61 -6.16 -3.64
CA ALA A 49 -6.62 -7.01 -4.26
C ALA A 49 -7.73 -7.45 -3.28
N PRO A 50 -7.43 -7.86 -2.03
CA PRO A 50 -8.48 -8.14 -1.03
C PRO A 50 -9.30 -6.89 -0.70
N LEU A 51 -8.64 -5.74 -0.54
CA LEU A 51 -9.31 -4.48 -0.23
C LEU A 51 -10.24 -4.04 -1.38
N ARG A 52 -9.84 -4.22 -2.64
CA ARG A 52 -10.69 -3.95 -3.82
C ARG A 52 -11.97 -4.79 -3.90
N ARG A 53 -12.04 -5.92 -3.19
CA ARG A 53 -13.28 -6.72 -3.11
C ARG A 53 -14.31 -6.11 -2.17
N ILE A 54 -13.86 -5.28 -1.22
CA ILE A 54 -14.69 -4.66 -0.19
C ILE A 54 -14.97 -3.21 -0.56
N ILE A 55 -13.98 -2.51 -1.10
CA ILE A 55 -14.04 -1.10 -1.45
C ILE A 55 -14.57 -0.96 -2.88
N PRO A 56 -15.76 -0.37 -3.08
CA PRO A 56 -16.26 -0.10 -4.42
C PRO A 56 -15.38 0.93 -5.12
N ARG A 57 -15.19 0.76 -6.44
CA ARG A 57 -14.49 1.77 -7.26
C ARG A 57 -15.35 3.03 -7.34
N LEU A 58 -14.77 4.18 -7.02
CA LEU A 58 -15.44 5.48 -7.17
C LEU A 58 -15.18 6.00 -8.58
N GLY A 59 -16.07 5.63 -9.52
CA GLY A 59 -15.92 5.97 -10.93
C GLY A 59 -14.66 5.31 -11.53
N MET A 60 -13.78 6.13 -12.13
CA MET A 60 -12.52 5.66 -12.71
C MET A 60 -11.34 5.68 -11.73
N VAL A 61 -11.53 6.19 -10.51
CA VAL A 61 -10.46 6.35 -9.52
C VAL A 61 -10.48 5.19 -8.54
N ASP A 62 -9.33 4.51 -8.42
CA ASP A 62 -9.13 3.50 -7.39
C ASP A 62 -8.72 4.17 -6.08
N ILE A 63 -9.65 4.22 -5.11
CA ILE A 63 -9.40 4.74 -3.75
C ILE A 63 -8.77 3.69 -2.82
N THR A 64 -8.64 2.44 -3.26
CA THR A 64 -8.07 1.34 -2.47
C THR A 64 -6.66 1.65 -1.95
N PRO A 65 -5.74 2.26 -2.73
CA PRO A 65 -4.41 2.62 -2.23
C PRO A 65 -4.46 3.53 -1.00
N MET A 66 -5.38 4.50 -0.98
CA MET A 66 -5.52 5.45 0.12
C MET A 66 -5.99 4.75 1.40
N VAL A 67 -6.98 3.86 1.28
CA VAL A 67 -7.46 3.05 2.42
C VAL A 67 -6.37 2.11 2.93
N ALA A 68 -5.62 1.46 2.03
CA ALA A 68 -4.52 0.58 2.41
C ALA A 68 -3.42 1.32 3.17
N ILE A 69 -3.03 2.52 2.72
CA ILE A 69 -2.04 3.38 3.39
C ILE A 69 -2.51 3.72 4.81
N ILE A 70 -3.78 4.13 4.97
CA ILE A 70 -4.33 4.48 6.28
C ILE A 70 -4.27 3.27 7.23
N ILE A 71 -4.69 2.09 6.78
CA ILE A 71 -4.67 0.87 7.59
C ILE A 71 -3.24 0.52 8.01
N LEU A 72 -2.28 0.54 7.08
CA LEU A 72 -0.88 0.21 7.37
C LEU A 72 -0.25 1.18 8.36
N LEU A 73 -0.47 2.48 8.19
CA LEU A 73 0.05 3.50 9.10
C LEU A 73 -0.62 3.44 10.47
N LEU A 74 -1.91 3.12 10.54
CA LEU A 74 -2.62 2.90 11.79
C LEU A 74 -2.02 1.71 12.56
N ILE A 75 -1.78 0.58 11.88
CA ILE A 75 -1.14 -0.60 12.49
C ILE A 75 0.24 -0.24 13.04
N ALA A 76 1.08 0.43 12.23
CA ALA A 76 2.41 0.85 12.67
C ALA A 76 2.33 1.79 13.89
N ARG A 77 1.41 2.75 13.87
CA ARG A 77 1.23 3.72 14.97
C ARG A 77 0.76 3.04 16.26
N LEU A 78 -0.16 2.09 16.17
CA LEU A 78 -0.63 1.33 17.33
C LEU A 78 0.49 0.50 17.94
N ILE A 79 1.33 -0.13 17.11
CA ILE A 79 2.49 -0.89 17.60
C ILE A 79 3.45 0.01 18.37
N PHE A 80 3.79 1.20 17.86
CA PHE A 80 4.69 2.12 18.56
C PHE A 80 4.11 2.75 19.83
N LEU A 81 2.79 2.68 20.02
CA LEU A 81 2.12 3.24 21.20
C LEU A 81 2.09 2.25 22.38
N ILE A 82 2.22 0.96 22.08
CA ILE A 82 2.32 -0.12 23.07
C ILE A 82 3.78 -0.19 23.58
#